data_AF-A0A7Y0ASR6-F1
#
_entry.id   AF-A0A7Y0ASR6-F1
#
_cell.length_a   1.000
_cell.length_b   1.000
_cell.length_c   1.000
_cell.angle_alpha   90.00
_cell.angle_beta   90.00
_cell.angle_gamma   90.00
#
_symmetry.space_group_name_H-M   'P 1'
#
loop_
_entity.id
_entity.type
_entity.pdbx_description
1 polymer ?
#
loop_
_entity_poly.entity_id
_entity_poly.type
_entity_poly.pdbx_seq_one_letter_code
_entity_poly.pdbx_strand_id
1 'polypeptide(L)'
;MSDTTINLALPYILPSQAQKHVTHNEALQALDAIVQLTIAERRTAPPEAPVEGRCYWVTPPASGDWSGKEQRLAFRQDDAWIFVTPRAGWRGFEQTDGRLKVFSGTDWLDLPTAADLEVSTLGLSTTADAMNRLAVRSPASLFTHDGSDHRMKLNKAATDDTASLLLQSGWQGKAEIGLAGEDRLSIKVSPDGSTWTTALVISPDGIVRADHRPLARASLAAATFAPAAGTETGFDDLIPAARGFTLGAPLSSGHGSGLLVPVSGVYQLHLTVEASSSSGHAVLLRRNGTEDLLAVRGGTGTHASTALAQLDAGDTLTLLHAGSATLVFGRTATELSAAML
;
A
#
# COMPACT_ATOMS: atom_id res chain seq x y z
N MET A 1 5.75 68.05 25.26
CA MET A 1 6.06 67.22 24.07
C MET A 1 7.08 66.19 24.53
N SER A 2 6.84 64.91 24.23
CA SER A 2 7.82 63.85 24.50
C SER A 2 9.00 64.03 23.55
N ASP A 3 10.23 63.81 24.02
CA ASP A 3 11.44 63.82 23.19
C ASP A 3 11.72 62.43 22.56
N THR A 4 10.83 61.46 22.80
CA THR A 4 10.93 60.10 22.27
C THR A 4 9.60 59.59 21.72
N THR A 5 9.64 58.61 20.82
CA THR A 5 8.47 57.83 20.41
C THR A 5 7.92 56.99 21.57
N ILE A 6 6.69 56.50 21.45
CA ILE A 6 5.93 55.92 22.57
C ILE A 6 6.20 54.43 22.78
N ASN A 7 6.36 53.64 21.72
CA ASN A 7 6.47 52.18 21.82
C ASN A 7 7.91 51.70 21.98
N LEU A 8 8.85 52.29 21.23
CA LEU A 8 10.24 51.89 21.14
C LEU A 8 11.21 52.91 21.76
N ALA A 9 10.70 54.01 22.31
CA ALA A 9 11.48 55.09 22.92
C ALA A 9 12.59 55.64 22.00
N LEU A 10 12.30 55.77 20.70
CA LEU A 10 13.25 56.32 19.72
C LEU A 10 13.37 57.84 19.91
N PRO A 11 14.59 58.40 20.02
CA PRO A 11 14.77 59.82 20.27
C PRO A 11 14.42 60.67 19.05
N TYR A 12 13.62 61.72 19.25
CA TYR A 12 13.33 62.71 18.24
C TYR A 12 14.49 63.71 18.06
N ILE A 13 14.59 64.28 16.86
CA ILE A 13 15.46 65.42 16.61
C ILE A 13 14.75 66.70 17.07
N LEU A 14 15.40 67.47 17.95
CA LEU A 14 14.86 68.73 18.47
C LEU A 14 14.74 69.83 17.38
N PRO A 15 13.80 70.77 17.51
CA PRO A 15 13.60 71.86 16.56
C PRO A 15 14.85 72.75 16.38
N SER A 16 14.89 73.53 15.28
CA SER A 16 15.96 74.50 14.88
C SER A 16 17.06 74.00 13.94
N GLN A 17 16.84 72.87 13.25
CA GLN A 17 17.74 72.34 12.21
C GLN A 17 17.12 72.41 10.80
N ALA A 18 16.80 73.62 10.31
CA ALA A 18 16.26 73.86 8.96
C ALA A 18 15.08 72.94 8.57
N GLN A 19 14.16 72.68 9.50
CA GLN A 19 12.98 71.82 9.32
C GLN A 19 13.22 70.34 8.96
N LYS A 20 14.47 69.86 8.91
CA LYS A 20 14.79 68.43 8.62
C LYS A 20 14.25 67.46 9.68
N HIS A 21 14.09 67.94 10.91
CA HIS A 21 13.53 67.19 12.03
C HIS A 21 12.10 66.73 11.78
N VAL A 22 11.30 67.46 11.00
CA VAL A 22 9.90 67.11 10.71
C VAL A 22 9.82 65.77 9.98
N THR A 23 10.39 65.69 8.78
CA THR A 23 10.35 64.46 7.96
C THR A 23 11.06 63.28 8.61
N HIS A 24 12.09 63.53 9.41
CA HIS A 24 12.80 62.46 10.11
C HIS A 24 11.99 61.93 11.30
N ASN A 25 11.41 62.81 12.12
CA ASN A 25 10.60 62.39 13.26
C ASN A 25 9.32 61.68 12.78
N GLU A 26 8.72 62.10 11.67
CA GLU A 26 7.62 61.37 11.01
C GLU A 26 8.03 59.95 10.61
N ALA A 27 9.25 59.76 10.10
CA ALA A 27 9.77 58.43 9.79
C ALA A 27 10.01 57.58 11.05
N LEU A 28 10.47 58.19 12.14
CA LEU A 28 10.63 57.51 13.43
C LEU A 28 9.29 57.09 14.03
N GLN A 29 8.26 57.93 13.95
CA GLN A 29 6.88 57.60 14.33
C GLN A 29 6.37 56.40 13.53
N ALA A 30 6.58 56.39 12.22
CA ALA A 30 6.19 55.26 11.37
C ALA A 30 6.94 53.96 11.73
N LEU A 31 8.22 54.03 12.07
CA LEU A 31 8.99 52.86 12.52
C LEU A 31 8.52 52.36 13.89
N ASP A 32 8.24 53.26 14.82
CA ASP A 32 7.69 52.98 16.15
C ASP A 32 6.37 52.20 16.09
N ALA A 33 5.55 52.54 15.09
CA ALA A 33 4.30 51.88 14.79
C ALA A 33 4.48 50.47 14.20
N ILE A 34 5.43 50.26 13.30
CA ILE A 34 5.45 49.06 12.43
C ILE A 34 6.42 47.96 12.91
N VAL A 35 7.57 48.30 13.52
CA VAL A 35 8.67 47.33 13.74
C VAL A 35 8.30 46.20 14.70
N GLN A 36 7.53 46.50 15.76
CA GLN A 36 6.99 45.52 16.72
C GLN A 36 5.46 45.53 16.66
N LEU A 37 4.92 45.44 15.45
CA LEU A 37 3.50 45.62 15.19
C LEU A 37 2.63 44.74 16.10
N THR A 38 1.87 45.41 16.96
CA THR A 38 0.92 44.77 17.85
C THR A 38 -0.45 45.41 17.63
N ILE A 39 -1.37 44.66 17.05
CA ILE A 39 -2.74 45.11 16.75
C ILE A 39 -3.58 44.87 17.99
N ALA A 40 -4.07 45.94 18.61
CA ALA A 40 -4.86 45.85 19.82
C ALA A 40 -6.22 45.21 19.57
N GLU A 41 -6.91 45.63 18.50
CA GLU A 41 -8.25 45.16 18.14
C GLU A 41 -8.57 45.52 16.68
N ARG A 42 -9.52 44.80 16.07
CA ARG A 42 -10.15 45.14 14.77
C ARG A 42 -11.44 45.91 15.02
N ARG A 43 -11.59 47.12 14.47
CA ARG A 43 -12.74 47.99 14.76
C ARG A 43 -13.10 48.91 13.59
N THR A 44 -14.35 49.35 13.57
CA THR A 44 -14.91 50.27 12.57
C THR A 44 -14.85 51.75 12.96
N ALA A 45 -14.53 52.07 14.21
CA ALA A 45 -14.49 53.44 14.74
C ALA A 45 -13.39 53.58 15.80
N PRO A 46 -12.80 54.78 15.97
CA PRO A 46 -11.85 55.03 17.05
C PRO A 46 -12.48 54.74 18.43
N PRO A 47 -11.70 54.21 19.40
CA PRO A 47 -12.17 54.06 20.77
C PRO A 47 -12.51 55.44 21.37
N GLU A 48 -13.49 55.49 22.27
CA GLU A 48 -13.90 56.75 22.95
C GLU A 48 -12.74 57.38 23.74
N ALA A 49 -11.83 56.56 24.26
CA ALA A 49 -10.59 56.98 24.91
C ALA A 49 -9.37 56.34 24.21
N PRO A 50 -8.85 56.96 23.12
CA PRO A 50 -7.66 56.46 22.44
C PRO A 50 -6.43 56.51 23.35
N VAL A 51 -5.71 55.40 23.41
CA VAL A 51 -4.46 55.29 24.18
C VAL A 51 -3.27 55.44 23.23
N GLU A 52 -2.35 56.34 23.57
CA GLU A 52 -1.09 56.55 22.85
C GLU A 52 -0.30 55.24 22.68
N GLY A 53 0.26 55.04 21.49
CA GLY A 53 1.02 53.86 21.09
C GLY A 53 0.19 52.66 20.62
N ARG A 54 -1.15 52.70 20.76
CA ARG A 54 -2.01 51.61 20.31
C ARG A 54 -2.23 51.63 18.80
N CYS A 55 -2.22 50.45 18.22
CA CYS A 55 -2.57 50.18 16.83
C CYS A 55 -3.91 49.46 16.74
N TYR A 56 -4.73 49.84 15.78
CA TYR A 56 -6.00 49.20 15.46
C TYR A 56 -6.07 48.84 13.99
N TRP A 57 -6.72 47.73 13.68
CA TRP A 57 -7.06 47.40 12.30
C TRP A 57 -8.43 48.00 11.95
N VAL A 58 -8.45 48.94 11.00
CA VAL A 58 -9.69 49.63 10.61
C VAL A 58 -10.50 48.74 9.68
N THR A 59 -11.59 48.16 10.19
CA THR A 59 -12.49 47.32 9.40
C THR A 59 -13.62 48.15 8.76
N PRO A 60 -14.13 47.73 7.60
CA PRO A 60 -15.30 48.36 6.99
C PRO A 60 -16.58 48.04 7.78
N PRO A 61 -17.56 48.97 7.85
CA PRO A 61 -17.53 50.35 7.35
C PRO A 61 -16.84 51.29 8.36
N ALA A 62 -15.83 52.06 7.95
CA ALA A 62 -15.12 52.95 8.87
C ALA A 62 -15.92 54.23 9.17
N SER A 63 -15.80 54.76 10.38
CA SER A 63 -16.58 55.92 10.86
C SER A 63 -15.75 56.82 11.78
N GLY A 64 -16.30 58.01 12.10
CA GLY A 64 -15.58 59.04 12.86
C GLY A 64 -14.30 59.48 12.16
N ASP A 65 -13.23 59.66 12.92
CA ASP A 65 -11.90 60.04 12.42
C ASP A 65 -11.29 59.00 11.45
N TRP A 66 -11.85 57.78 11.42
CA TRP A 66 -11.38 56.69 10.56
C TRP A 66 -12.12 56.59 9.23
N SER A 67 -13.11 57.47 8.97
CA SER A 67 -13.86 57.48 7.71
C SER A 67 -12.94 57.55 6.48
N GLY A 68 -13.10 56.61 5.53
CA GLY A 68 -12.26 56.49 4.33
C GLY A 68 -10.87 55.89 4.57
N LYS A 69 -10.63 55.29 5.74
CA LYS A 69 -9.36 54.65 6.14
C LYS A 69 -9.52 53.15 6.36
N GLU A 70 -10.54 52.53 5.77
CA GLU A 70 -10.76 51.08 5.79
C GLU A 70 -9.49 50.35 5.33
N GLN A 71 -9.25 49.16 5.91
CA GLN A 71 -8.12 48.29 5.59
C GLN A 71 -6.74 48.92 5.86
N ARG A 72 -6.68 49.96 6.70
CA ARG A 72 -5.43 50.55 7.20
C ARG A 72 -5.24 50.22 8.67
N LEU A 73 -3.98 50.23 9.10
CA LEU A 73 -3.61 50.25 10.50
C LEU A 73 -3.70 51.70 10.98
N ALA A 74 -4.46 51.95 12.05
CA ALA A 74 -4.58 53.24 12.71
C ALA A 74 -3.77 53.23 14.00
N PHE A 75 -2.70 54.03 14.05
CA PHE A 75 -1.85 54.19 15.22
C PHE A 75 -2.15 55.51 15.90
N ARG A 76 -2.33 55.46 17.22
CA ARG A 76 -2.52 56.66 18.03
C ARG A 76 -1.17 57.20 18.48
N GLN A 77 -0.76 58.36 17.97
CA GLN A 77 0.51 58.98 18.34
C GLN A 77 0.44 60.51 18.31
N ASP A 78 0.98 61.16 19.33
CA ASP A 78 1.09 62.62 19.46
C ASP A 78 -0.26 63.34 19.27
N ASP A 79 -1.30 62.81 19.91
CA ASP A 79 -2.68 63.30 19.82
C ASP A 79 -3.26 63.27 18.39
N ALA A 80 -2.63 62.54 17.46
CA ALA A 80 -3.08 62.33 16.08
C ALA A 80 -3.24 60.83 15.73
N TRP A 81 -3.86 60.56 14.58
CA TRP A 81 -3.94 59.22 13.99
C TRP A 81 -2.97 59.10 12.81
N ILE A 82 -2.04 58.15 12.90
CA ILE A 82 -1.16 57.77 11.79
C ILE A 82 -1.76 56.55 11.11
N PHE A 83 -2.05 56.65 9.81
CA PHE A 83 -2.63 55.55 9.04
C PHE A 83 -1.59 54.91 8.12
N VAL A 84 -1.37 53.62 8.31
CA VAL A 84 -0.43 52.83 7.51
C VAL A 84 -1.18 51.76 6.74
N THR A 85 -0.98 51.68 5.44
CA THR A 85 -1.50 50.58 4.62
C THR A 85 -0.55 49.38 4.75
N PRO A 86 -0.98 48.24 5.34
CA PRO A 86 -0.13 47.06 5.39
C PRO A 86 0.11 46.50 4.00
N ARG A 87 1.24 45.80 3.83
CA ARG A 87 1.58 45.11 2.59
C ARG A 87 1.56 43.60 2.80
N ALA A 88 1.27 42.85 1.74
CA ALA A 88 1.27 41.40 1.81
C ALA A 88 2.59 40.87 2.40
N GLY A 89 2.50 39.94 3.35
CA GLY A 89 3.63 39.38 4.09
C GLY A 89 4.00 40.12 5.38
N TRP A 90 3.36 41.26 5.69
CA TRP A 90 3.52 41.92 6.99
C TRP A 90 3.07 41.01 8.12
N ARG A 91 3.75 41.11 9.27
CA ARG A 91 3.48 40.30 10.46
C ARG A 91 3.12 41.20 11.62
N GLY A 92 2.14 40.79 12.42
CA GLY A 92 1.71 41.52 13.60
C GLY A 92 1.04 40.60 14.61
N PHE A 93 1.22 40.88 15.89
CA PHE A 93 0.55 40.14 16.94
C PHE A 93 -0.80 40.79 17.25
N GLU A 94 -1.90 40.05 17.10
CA GLU A 94 -3.21 40.55 17.48
C GLU A 94 -3.53 40.17 18.92
N GLN A 95 -3.75 41.17 19.77
CA GLN A 95 -3.94 40.98 21.20
C GLN A 95 -5.27 40.29 21.54
N THR A 96 -6.33 40.55 20.77
CA THR A 96 -7.65 39.95 21.01
C THR A 96 -7.62 38.43 20.86
N ASP A 97 -6.95 37.95 19.80
CA ASP A 97 -6.83 36.51 19.49
C ASP A 97 -5.60 35.86 20.17
N GLY A 98 -4.64 36.66 20.64
CA GLY A 98 -3.38 36.19 21.22
C GLY A 98 -2.49 35.47 20.21
N ARG A 99 -2.54 35.86 18.92
CA ARG A 99 -1.89 35.15 17.80
C ARG A 99 -1.07 36.07 16.91
N LEU A 100 0.02 35.52 16.38
CA LEU A 100 0.78 36.14 15.29
C LEU A 100 0.03 35.94 13.98
N LYS A 101 -0.19 37.03 13.25
CA LYS A 101 -0.90 37.03 11.96
C LYS A 101 0.00 37.51 10.83
N VAL A 102 -0.31 37.07 9.62
CA VAL A 102 0.31 37.55 8.37
C VAL A 102 -0.75 38.23 7.52
N PHE A 103 -0.46 39.44 7.05
CA PHE A 103 -1.33 40.13 6.11
C PHE A 103 -1.23 39.50 4.72
N SER A 104 -2.35 39.04 4.16
CA SER A 104 -2.42 38.39 2.83
C SER A 104 -2.35 39.38 1.67
N GLY A 105 -2.53 40.67 1.94
CA GLY A 105 -2.83 41.70 0.95
C GLY A 105 -4.27 42.21 1.03
N THR A 106 -5.17 41.44 1.65
CA THR A 106 -6.57 41.83 1.87
C THR A 106 -7.04 41.64 3.31
N ASP A 107 -6.45 40.71 4.08
CA ASP A 107 -6.83 40.45 5.46
C ASP A 107 -5.66 39.92 6.30
N TRP A 108 -5.79 39.96 7.62
CA TRP A 108 -4.84 39.40 8.58
C TRP A 108 -5.18 37.94 8.87
N LEU A 109 -4.39 37.02 8.31
CA LEU A 109 -4.60 35.58 8.44
C LEU A 109 -3.79 35.00 9.59
N ASP A 110 -4.34 33.97 10.23
CA ASP A 110 -3.59 33.15 11.18
C ASP A 110 -2.47 32.38 10.48
N LEU A 111 -1.34 32.22 11.16
CA LEU A 111 -0.33 31.25 10.76
C LEU A 111 -0.85 29.82 11.03
N PRO A 112 -0.61 28.85 10.12
CA PRO A 112 -1.01 27.47 10.35
C PRO A 112 -0.40 26.96 11.65
N THR A 113 -1.25 26.52 12.58
CA THR A 113 -0.79 25.86 13.80
C THR A 113 -0.70 24.35 13.58
N ALA A 114 0.01 23.64 14.45
CA ALA A 114 0.11 22.18 14.36
C ALA A 114 -1.25 21.47 14.43
N ALA A 115 -2.27 22.10 15.04
CA ALA A 115 -3.61 21.54 15.16
C ALA A 115 -4.37 21.47 13.82
N ASP A 116 -4.07 22.37 12.89
CA ASP A 116 -4.74 22.49 11.59
C ASP A 116 -3.76 22.26 10.42
N LEU A 117 -2.69 21.50 10.67
CA LEU A 117 -1.63 21.30 9.69
C LEU A 117 -2.09 20.36 8.57
N GLU A 118 -2.45 20.95 7.43
CA GLU A 118 -2.60 20.23 6.17
C GLU A 118 -1.32 20.39 5.34
N VAL A 119 -0.62 19.28 5.10
CA VAL A 119 0.59 19.26 4.27
C VAL A 119 0.33 18.52 2.97
N SER A 120 0.75 19.15 1.86
CA SER A 120 0.64 18.50 0.56
C SER A 120 1.66 17.37 0.39
N THR A 121 2.83 17.49 1.00
CA THR A 121 3.87 16.44 1.03
C THR A 121 4.58 16.46 2.37
N LEU A 122 4.93 15.27 2.90
CA LEU A 122 5.69 15.11 4.13
C LEU A 122 6.81 14.08 3.93
N GLY A 123 8.05 14.56 3.95
CA GLY A 123 9.25 13.72 3.90
C GLY A 123 9.89 13.61 5.27
N LEU A 124 9.99 12.39 5.80
CA LEU A 124 10.70 12.08 7.05
C LEU A 124 12.05 11.46 6.69
N SER A 125 13.12 12.24 6.87
CA SER A 125 14.52 11.86 6.55
C SER A 125 14.77 11.49 5.07
N THR A 126 13.82 11.83 4.18
CA THR A 126 13.90 11.70 2.72
C THR A 126 13.00 12.75 2.05
N THR A 127 13.17 12.97 0.76
CA THR A 127 12.31 13.85 -0.03
C THR A 127 11.03 13.12 -0.42
N ALA A 128 9.88 13.73 -0.14
CA ALA A 128 8.59 13.31 -0.67
C ALA A 128 8.37 13.89 -2.07
N ASP A 129 7.58 13.21 -2.89
CA ASP A 129 7.30 13.60 -4.28
C ASP A 129 5.79 13.53 -4.59
N ALA A 130 5.40 13.78 -5.85
CA ALA A 130 4.00 13.78 -6.26
C ALA A 130 3.32 12.40 -6.16
N MET A 131 4.09 11.32 -6.24
CA MET A 131 3.62 9.94 -6.11
C MET A 131 3.67 9.49 -4.64
N ASN A 132 4.78 9.73 -3.96
CA ASN A 132 5.05 9.39 -2.57
C ASN A 132 4.88 10.63 -1.68
N ARG A 133 3.64 11.11 -1.56
CA ARG A 133 3.34 12.33 -0.80
C ARG A 133 3.66 12.20 0.69
N LEU A 134 3.63 10.99 1.24
CA LEU A 134 4.25 10.63 2.51
C LEU A 134 5.45 9.73 2.21
N ALA A 135 6.67 10.20 2.49
CA ALA A 135 7.88 9.42 2.28
C ALA A 135 8.67 9.32 3.58
N VAL A 136 9.04 8.09 3.96
CA VAL A 136 9.74 7.83 5.23
C VAL A 136 11.00 7.02 4.96
N ARG A 137 12.16 7.54 5.38
CA ARG A 137 13.43 6.82 5.38
C ARG A 137 13.94 6.67 6.82
N SER A 138 13.55 5.58 7.44
CA SER A 138 13.80 5.27 8.85
C SER A 138 13.99 3.75 9.00
N PRO A 139 14.71 3.27 10.04
CA PRO A 139 14.75 1.84 10.37
C PRO A 139 13.36 1.23 10.64
N ALA A 140 12.39 2.02 11.12
CA ALA A 140 11.02 1.59 11.38
C ALA A 140 10.01 2.74 11.25
N SER A 141 8.74 2.39 11.02
CA SER A 141 7.58 3.28 11.13
C SER A 141 6.56 2.64 12.06
N LEU A 142 6.17 3.33 13.13
CA LEU A 142 5.15 2.87 14.08
C LEU A 142 3.85 3.62 13.85
N PHE A 143 2.78 2.87 13.58
CA PHE A 143 1.42 3.38 13.56
C PHE A 143 0.66 2.76 14.74
N THR A 144 0.33 3.57 15.74
CA THR A 144 -0.25 3.08 17.01
C THR A 144 -1.63 3.67 17.27
N HIS A 145 -2.38 3.02 18.15
CA HIS A 145 -3.70 3.44 18.62
C HIS A 145 -3.58 4.41 19.81
N ASP A 146 -4.67 5.13 20.09
CA ASP A 146 -4.85 5.99 21.27
C ASP A 146 -5.78 5.32 22.29
N GLY A 147 -5.50 4.05 22.61
CA GLY A 147 -6.27 3.25 23.58
C GLY A 147 -7.33 2.29 23.02
N SER A 148 -7.66 2.32 21.72
CA SER A 148 -8.57 1.34 21.10
C SER A 148 -8.07 0.82 19.75
N ASP A 149 -8.82 1.03 18.66
CA ASP A 149 -8.49 0.52 17.33
C ASP A 149 -7.49 1.43 16.60
N HIS A 150 -6.67 0.83 15.73
CA HIS A 150 -5.93 1.53 14.68
C HIS A 150 -6.24 0.86 13.33
N ARG A 151 -6.47 1.65 12.27
CA ARG A 151 -6.81 1.13 10.94
C ARG A 151 -6.09 1.92 9.86
N MET A 152 -5.44 1.20 8.94
CA MET A 152 -4.99 1.75 7.66
C MET A 152 -6.06 1.45 6.61
N LYS A 153 -6.61 2.48 5.97
CA LYS A 153 -7.59 2.35 4.89
C LYS A 153 -6.89 2.64 3.56
N LEU A 154 -6.78 1.62 2.72
CA LEU A 154 -6.28 1.73 1.34
C LEU A 154 -7.48 1.57 0.41
N ASN A 155 -7.74 2.57 -0.41
CA ASN A 155 -8.89 2.60 -1.31
C ASN A 155 -8.43 2.74 -2.76
N LYS A 156 -9.09 2.03 -3.66
CA LYS A 156 -8.90 2.13 -5.11
C LYS A 156 -10.17 2.62 -5.80
N ALA A 157 -10.06 3.24 -6.97
CA ALA A 157 -11.19 3.91 -7.61
C ALA A 157 -12.08 2.93 -8.39
N ALA A 158 -11.49 1.91 -9.01
CA ALA A 158 -12.19 0.90 -9.80
C ALA A 158 -11.67 -0.52 -9.52
N THR A 159 -12.34 -1.54 -10.07
CA THR A 159 -11.98 -2.96 -9.93
C THR A 159 -10.57 -3.25 -10.44
N ASP A 160 -10.17 -2.66 -11.56
CA ASP A 160 -8.90 -2.93 -12.22
C ASP A 160 -7.71 -2.14 -11.64
N ASP A 161 -7.98 -1.24 -10.69
CA ASP A 161 -6.94 -0.50 -9.97
C ASP A 161 -6.27 -1.35 -8.88
N THR A 162 -5.26 -0.78 -8.23
CA THR A 162 -4.50 -1.43 -7.15
C THR A 162 -4.60 -0.67 -5.83
N ALA A 163 -4.92 -1.39 -4.76
CA ALA A 163 -4.74 -0.97 -3.37
C ALA A 163 -4.02 -2.09 -2.62
N SER A 164 -2.73 -1.89 -2.32
CA SER A 164 -1.85 -2.96 -1.85
C SER A 164 -0.71 -2.48 -0.95
N LEU A 165 -0.05 -3.44 -0.32
CA LEU A 165 1.25 -3.29 0.30
C LEU A 165 2.30 -3.92 -0.63
N LEU A 166 3.19 -3.10 -1.20
CA LEU A 166 4.29 -3.54 -2.06
C LEU A 166 5.58 -3.69 -1.24
N LEU A 167 6.14 -4.90 -1.23
CA LEU A 167 7.39 -5.24 -0.57
C LEU A 167 8.53 -5.24 -1.61
N GLN A 168 9.62 -4.53 -1.32
CA GLN A 168 10.71 -4.30 -2.26
C GLN A 168 12.09 -4.65 -1.69
N SER A 169 13.03 -4.99 -2.58
CA SER A 169 14.47 -5.03 -2.29
C SER A 169 15.22 -4.32 -3.41
N GLY A 170 16.10 -3.37 -3.07
CA GLY A 170 16.87 -2.60 -4.06
C GLY A 170 15.99 -1.91 -5.12
N TRP A 171 14.86 -1.33 -4.70
CA TRP A 171 13.86 -0.70 -5.57
C TRP A 171 13.12 -1.62 -6.55
N GLN A 172 13.25 -2.94 -6.39
CA GLN A 172 12.49 -3.92 -7.15
C GLN A 172 11.37 -4.51 -6.31
N GLY A 173 10.14 -4.55 -6.85
CA GLY A 173 9.04 -5.30 -6.25
C GLY A 173 9.37 -6.79 -6.13
N LYS A 174 9.08 -7.38 -4.97
CA LYS A 174 9.28 -8.82 -4.73
C LYS A 174 8.01 -9.52 -4.29
N ALA A 175 7.16 -8.84 -3.53
CA ALA A 175 5.85 -9.34 -3.15
C ALA A 175 4.85 -8.19 -3.03
N GLU A 176 3.58 -8.48 -3.26
CA GLU A 176 2.49 -7.52 -3.19
C GLU A 176 1.28 -8.19 -2.55
N ILE A 177 0.66 -7.53 -1.56
CA ILE A 177 -0.51 -8.05 -0.85
C ILE A 177 -1.62 -7.00 -0.92
N GLY A 178 -2.78 -7.37 -1.46
CA GLY A 178 -3.94 -6.48 -1.50
C GLY A 178 -4.92 -6.79 -2.63
N LEU A 179 -5.68 -5.76 -2.99
CA LEU A 179 -6.59 -5.77 -4.13
C LEU A 179 -5.83 -5.24 -5.34
N ALA A 180 -5.21 -6.14 -6.10
CA ALA A 180 -4.24 -5.78 -7.15
C ALA A 180 -4.79 -6.13 -8.53
N GLY A 181 -5.46 -5.18 -9.19
CA GLY A 181 -6.10 -5.40 -10.49
C GLY A 181 -7.37 -6.26 -10.43
N GLU A 182 -7.95 -6.43 -9.24
CA GLU A 182 -9.21 -7.11 -9.00
C GLU A 182 -9.76 -6.78 -7.60
N ASP A 183 -11.00 -7.21 -7.31
CA ASP A 183 -11.66 -7.03 -6.01
C ASP A 183 -11.46 -8.23 -5.05
N ARG A 184 -10.51 -9.11 -5.34
CA ARG A 184 -10.13 -10.24 -4.50
C ARG A 184 -8.83 -9.94 -3.77
N LEU A 185 -8.73 -10.40 -2.52
CA LEU A 185 -7.46 -10.32 -1.79
C LEU A 185 -6.49 -11.30 -2.42
N SER A 186 -5.33 -10.80 -2.87
CA SER A 186 -4.29 -11.58 -3.52
C SER A 186 -2.94 -11.38 -2.86
N ILE A 187 -2.10 -12.42 -2.94
CA ILE A 187 -0.67 -12.36 -2.68
C ILE A 187 0.03 -12.66 -3.99
N LYS A 188 0.75 -11.67 -4.51
CA LYS A 188 1.55 -11.79 -5.74
C LYS A 188 3.04 -11.75 -5.40
N VAL A 189 3.84 -12.49 -6.15
CA VAL A 189 5.31 -12.52 -6.01
C VAL A 189 5.96 -12.27 -7.35
N SER A 190 7.16 -11.69 -7.32
CA SER A 190 7.93 -11.38 -8.53
C SER A 190 9.41 -11.69 -8.33
N PRO A 191 10.04 -12.45 -9.26
CA PRO A 191 11.49 -12.68 -9.21
C PRO A 191 12.30 -11.42 -9.60
N ASP A 192 11.77 -10.59 -10.49
CA ASP A 192 12.48 -9.51 -11.21
C ASP A 192 11.86 -8.10 -11.01
N GLY A 193 10.72 -8.01 -10.32
CA GLY A 193 9.95 -6.78 -10.13
C GLY A 193 9.05 -6.39 -11.31
N SER A 194 9.02 -7.18 -12.39
CA SER A 194 8.26 -6.91 -13.61
C SER A 194 7.28 -8.04 -13.94
N THR A 195 7.71 -9.28 -13.79
CA THR A 195 6.90 -10.48 -13.98
C THR A 195 6.24 -10.85 -12.67
N TRP A 196 4.91 -10.84 -12.62
CA TRP A 196 4.14 -11.09 -11.40
C TRP A 196 3.33 -12.37 -11.49
N THR A 197 3.41 -13.18 -10.43
CA THR A 197 2.68 -14.43 -10.28
C THR A 197 1.76 -14.34 -9.07
N THR A 198 0.47 -14.65 -9.22
CA THR A 198 -0.47 -14.72 -8.10
C THR A 198 -0.29 -16.03 -7.35
N ALA A 199 0.41 -16.01 -6.22
CA ALA A 199 0.66 -17.19 -5.41
C ALA A 199 -0.59 -17.68 -4.67
N LEU A 200 -1.40 -16.74 -4.18
CA LEU A 200 -2.63 -17.02 -3.42
C LEU A 200 -3.68 -15.97 -3.75
N VAL A 201 -4.93 -16.40 -3.91
CA VAL A 201 -6.10 -15.51 -4.01
C VAL A 201 -7.21 -16.00 -3.08
N ILE A 202 -7.92 -15.06 -2.46
CA ILE A 202 -9.07 -15.32 -1.60
C ILE A 202 -10.28 -14.66 -2.26
N SER A 203 -11.26 -15.47 -2.66
CA SER A 203 -12.51 -14.97 -3.24
C SER A 203 -13.43 -14.37 -2.18
N PRO A 204 -14.44 -13.56 -2.57
CA PRO A 204 -15.32 -12.88 -1.63
C PRO A 204 -16.16 -13.81 -0.74
N ASP A 205 -16.34 -15.06 -1.17
CA ASP A 205 -16.97 -16.14 -0.40
C ASP A 205 -16.01 -16.84 0.57
N GLY A 206 -14.75 -16.39 0.67
CA GLY A 206 -13.75 -16.89 1.62
C GLY A 206 -12.94 -18.10 1.12
N ILE A 207 -13.05 -18.49 -0.15
CA ILE A 207 -12.29 -19.62 -0.69
C ILE A 207 -10.86 -19.20 -1.04
N VAL A 208 -9.90 -19.88 -0.42
CA VAL A 208 -8.47 -19.71 -0.72
C VAL A 208 -8.08 -20.60 -1.91
N ARG A 209 -7.45 -20.02 -2.93
CA ARG A 209 -6.91 -20.73 -4.09
C ARG A 209 -5.41 -20.48 -4.22
N ALA A 210 -4.65 -21.56 -4.39
CA ALA A 210 -3.22 -21.56 -4.68
C ALA A 210 -3.00 -22.15 -6.07
N ASP A 211 -3.24 -21.35 -7.11
CA ASP A 211 -3.32 -21.83 -8.49
C ASP A 211 -1.98 -22.31 -9.08
N HIS A 212 -0.88 -21.98 -8.40
CA HIS A 212 0.47 -22.46 -8.72
C HIS A 212 0.93 -23.67 -7.90
N ARG A 213 0.08 -24.19 -6.99
CA ARG A 213 0.39 -25.42 -6.25
C ARG A 213 0.30 -26.64 -7.19
N PRO A 214 1.34 -27.47 -7.29
CA PRO A 214 1.31 -28.64 -8.15
C PRO A 214 0.16 -29.60 -7.82
N LEU A 215 -0.58 -29.96 -8.85
CA LEU A 215 -1.71 -30.89 -8.81
C LEU A 215 -1.79 -31.60 -10.16
N ALA A 216 -2.05 -32.90 -10.17
CA ALA A 216 -2.32 -33.66 -11.37
C ALA A 216 -3.34 -34.78 -11.10
N ARG A 217 -4.12 -35.09 -12.13
CA ARG A 217 -4.76 -36.41 -12.30
C ARG A 217 -4.30 -36.95 -13.64
N ALA A 218 -3.75 -38.14 -13.63
CA ALA A 218 -3.13 -38.78 -14.78
C ALA A 218 -3.70 -40.19 -14.98
N SER A 219 -4.03 -40.54 -16.21
CA SER A 219 -4.44 -41.90 -16.60
C SER A 219 -3.82 -42.27 -17.95
N LEU A 220 -3.75 -43.56 -18.26
CA LEU A 220 -3.68 -43.97 -19.66
C LEU A 220 -4.97 -43.53 -20.39
N ALA A 221 -4.90 -43.48 -21.72
CA ALA A 221 -6.08 -43.28 -22.54
C ALA A 221 -7.15 -44.34 -22.22
N ALA A 222 -8.41 -43.96 -22.37
CA ALA A 222 -9.53 -44.84 -22.03
C ALA A 222 -9.44 -46.16 -22.83
N ALA A 223 -9.19 -47.25 -22.13
CA ALA A 223 -8.94 -48.56 -22.71
C ALA A 223 -9.20 -49.66 -21.68
N THR A 224 -9.37 -50.88 -22.16
CA THR A 224 -9.44 -52.07 -21.30
C THR A 224 -8.47 -53.10 -21.83
N PHE A 225 -7.49 -53.49 -21.03
CA PHE A 225 -6.56 -54.54 -21.41
C PHE A 225 -5.96 -55.23 -20.19
N ALA A 226 -5.37 -56.40 -20.42
CA ALA A 226 -4.73 -57.22 -19.39
C ALA A 226 -3.21 -57.07 -19.49
N PRO A 227 -2.56 -56.18 -18.71
CA PRO A 227 -1.11 -56.07 -18.69
C PRO A 227 -0.48 -57.37 -18.16
N ALA A 228 0.53 -57.88 -18.85
CA ALA A 228 1.31 -59.00 -18.34
C ALA A 228 2.05 -58.59 -17.05
N ALA A 229 2.25 -59.51 -16.12
CA ALA A 229 3.04 -59.23 -14.92
C ALA A 229 4.46 -58.75 -15.30
N GLY A 230 4.91 -57.66 -14.69
CA GLY A 230 6.15 -56.97 -15.04
C GLY A 230 5.99 -55.86 -16.09
N THR A 231 4.81 -55.69 -16.69
CA THR A 231 4.55 -54.57 -17.61
C THR A 231 4.58 -53.27 -16.84
N GLU A 232 5.29 -52.28 -17.37
CA GLU A 232 5.26 -50.91 -16.88
C GLU A 232 4.33 -50.07 -17.77
N THR A 233 3.47 -49.25 -17.18
CA THR A 233 2.62 -48.31 -17.91
C THR A 233 2.78 -46.91 -17.35
N GLY A 234 2.69 -45.92 -18.22
CA GLY A 234 2.68 -44.51 -17.87
C GLY A 234 1.27 -43.95 -17.95
N PHE A 235 1.19 -42.74 -18.50
CA PHE A 235 -0.03 -41.97 -18.66
C PHE A 235 -0.04 -41.32 -20.04
N ASP A 236 -1.22 -41.18 -20.62
CA ASP A 236 -1.45 -40.48 -21.89
C ASP A 236 -2.23 -39.18 -21.67
N ASP A 237 -3.10 -39.18 -20.65
CA ASP A 237 -4.02 -38.10 -20.35
C ASP A 237 -3.66 -37.41 -19.04
N LEU A 238 -3.48 -36.09 -19.10
CA LEU A 238 -3.50 -35.19 -17.94
C LEU A 238 -4.81 -34.41 -17.93
N ILE A 239 -5.42 -34.27 -16.76
CA ILE A 239 -6.57 -33.35 -16.66
C ILE A 239 -6.13 -31.90 -16.97
N PRO A 240 -7.00 -31.05 -17.52
CA PRO A 240 -6.68 -29.65 -17.84
C PRO A 240 -6.23 -28.80 -16.63
N ALA A 241 -6.49 -29.26 -15.41
CA ALA A 241 -6.05 -28.63 -14.17
C ALA A 241 -4.69 -29.14 -13.68
N ALA A 242 -3.92 -29.83 -14.53
CA ALA A 242 -2.55 -30.24 -14.20
C ALA A 242 -1.66 -28.99 -14.07
N ARG A 243 -1.23 -28.69 -12.85
CA ARG A 243 -0.46 -27.49 -12.50
C ARG A 243 1.02 -27.88 -12.42
N GLY A 244 1.76 -27.63 -13.50
CA GLY A 244 3.20 -27.87 -13.59
C GLY A 244 3.60 -29.30 -13.98
N PHE A 245 2.82 -30.32 -13.63
CA PHE A 245 3.07 -31.69 -14.08
C PHE A 245 3.02 -31.80 -15.61
N THR A 246 3.93 -32.60 -16.17
CA THR A 246 4.00 -32.87 -17.61
C THR A 246 4.25 -34.36 -17.87
N LEU A 247 3.96 -34.82 -19.08
CA LEU A 247 4.32 -36.17 -19.51
C LEU A 247 5.72 -36.14 -20.13
N GLY A 248 6.56 -37.08 -19.72
CA GLY A 248 7.91 -37.27 -20.24
C GLY A 248 7.93 -38.03 -21.57
N ALA A 249 9.05 -38.71 -21.84
CA ALA A 249 9.16 -39.57 -23.02
C ALA A 249 8.25 -40.82 -22.91
N PRO A 250 7.75 -41.34 -24.05
CA PRO A 250 7.03 -42.61 -24.06
C PRO A 250 7.85 -43.75 -23.48
N LEU A 251 7.19 -44.64 -22.73
CA LEU A 251 7.82 -45.80 -22.14
C LEU A 251 8.15 -46.86 -23.20
N SER A 252 9.21 -47.63 -22.96
CA SER A 252 9.63 -48.74 -23.83
C SER A 252 8.59 -49.87 -23.91
N SER A 253 7.68 -49.95 -22.94
CA SER A 253 6.53 -50.88 -22.97
C SER A 253 5.51 -50.55 -24.05
N GLY A 254 5.56 -49.34 -24.64
CA GLY A 254 4.57 -48.86 -25.60
C GLY A 254 3.27 -48.37 -24.96
N HIS A 255 3.19 -48.31 -23.63
CA HIS A 255 1.99 -47.91 -22.90
C HIS A 255 2.22 -46.61 -22.11
N GLY A 256 1.93 -45.48 -22.74
CA GLY A 256 1.99 -44.15 -22.14
C GLY A 256 3.39 -43.62 -21.84
N SER A 257 3.43 -42.47 -21.16
CA SER A 257 4.64 -41.76 -20.78
C SER A 257 4.72 -41.57 -19.26
N GLY A 258 5.93 -41.46 -18.72
CA GLY A 258 6.11 -41.20 -17.29
C GLY A 258 5.60 -39.80 -16.89
N LEU A 259 5.01 -39.69 -15.70
CA LEU A 259 4.54 -38.41 -15.17
C LEU A 259 5.68 -37.67 -14.47
N LEU A 260 6.05 -36.49 -14.96
CA LEU A 260 7.16 -35.69 -14.45
C LEU A 260 6.71 -34.78 -13.30
N VAL A 261 7.41 -34.90 -12.17
CA VAL A 261 7.22 -34.06 -10.98
C VAL A 261 7.84 -32.68 -11.22
N PRO A 262 7.08 -31.57 -11.07
CA PRO A 262 7.58 -30.25 -11.46
C PRO A 262 8.48 -29.59 -10.41
N VAL A 263 8.25 -29.86 -9.13
CA VAL A 263 8.91 -29.18 -8.01
C VAL A 263 9.16 -30.17 -6.88
N SER A 264 10.32 -30.10 -6.22
CA SER A 264 10.62 -30.93 -5.06
C SER A 264 9.69 -30.59 -3.88
N GLY A 265 9.20 -31.62 -3.19
CA GLY A 265 8.37 -31.45 -1.99
C GLY A 265 7.64 -32.72 -1.57
N VAL A 266 6.74 -32.57 -0.60
CA VAL A 266 5.87 -33.65 -0.14
C VAL A 266 4.59 -33.66 -0.97
N TYR A 267 4.26 -34.82 -1.53
CA TYR A 267 3.07 -35.05 -2.32
C TYR A 267 2.16 -36.05 -1.63
N GLN A 268 0.86 -35.76 -1.64
CA GLN A 268 -0.16 -36.77 -1.46
C GLN A 268 -0.44 -37.44 -2.79
N LEU A 269 -0.25 -38.76 -2.82
CA LEU A 269 -0.45 -39.61 -3.97
C LEU A 269 -1.65 -40.52 -3.70
N HIS A 270 -2.56 -40.62 -4.65
CA HIS A 270 -3.73 -41.47 -4.58
C HIS A 270 -3.88 -42.22 -5.89
N LEU A 271 -3.79 -43.55 -5.86
CA LEU A 271 -3.97 -44.41 -7.03
C LEU A 271 -5.28 -45.17 -6.87
N THR A 272 -6.15 -45.03 -7.86
CA THR A 272 -7.33 -45.88 -8.04
C THR A 272 -7.04 -46.88 -9.15
N VAL A 273 -7.47 -48.13 -9.00
CA VAL A 273 -7.37 -49.21 -9.98
C VAL A 273 -8.73 -49.86 -10.12
N GLU A 274 -9.20 -49.96 -11.36
CA GLU A 274 -10.45 -50.65 -11.69
C GLU A 274 -10.14 -51.92 -12.48
N ALA A 275 -10.55 -53.07 -11.96
CA ALA A 275 -10.37 -54.36 -12.62
C ALA A 275 -11.72 -54.98 -13.00
N SER A 276 -11.98 -55.17 -14.29
CA SER A 276 -13.20 -55.85 -14.77
C SER A 276 -13.17 -57.36 -14.52
N SER A 277 -11.98 -57.93 -14.38
CA SER A 277 -11.75 -59.31 -13.96
C SER A 277 -10.37 -59.44 -13.31
N SER A 278 -10.22 -60.21 -12.24
CA SER A 278 -8.93 -60.43 -11.57
C SER A 278 -8.86 -61.81 -10.90
N SER A 279 -7.72 -62.49 -10.98
CA SER A 279 -7.39 -63.63 -10.13
C SER A 279 -6.46 -63.24 -8.97
N GLY A 280 -6.32 -61.94 -8.72
CA GLY A 280 -5.34 -61.32 -7.84
C GLY A 280 -4.36 -60.48 -8.66
N HIS A 281 -4.31 -59.18 -8.37
CA HIS A 281 -3.39 -58.24 -9.00
C HIS A 281 -2.74 -57.30 -7.98
N ALA A 282 -1.64 -56.69 -8.39
CA ALA A 282 -1.05 -55.54 -7.74
C ALA A 282 -0.62 -54.51 -8.79
N VAL A 283 -0.93 -53.24 -8.54
CA VAL A 283 -0.41 -52.10 -9.31
C VAL A 283 0.42 -51.24 -8.37
N LEU A 284 1.70 -51.07 -8.69
CA LEU A 284 2.65 -50.34 -7.87
C LEU A 284 2.96 -49.01 -8.54
N LEU A 285 2.76 -47.90 -7.84
CA LEU A 285 3.24 -46.60 -8.28
C LEU A 285 4.74 -46.53 -8.00
N ARG A 286 5.55 -46.34 -9.04
CA ARG A 286 7.01 -46.32 -8.92
C ARG A 286 7.57 -44.94 -9.21
N ARG A 287 8.60 -44.57 -8.47
CA ARG A 287 9.51 -43.47 -8.76
C ARG A 287 10.69 -44.00 -9.56
N ASN A 288 10.98 -43.34 -10.68
CA ASN A 288 12.15 -43.55 -11.53
C ASN A 288 12.37 -45.03 -11.92
N GLY A 289 11.28 -45.80 -12.00
CA GLY A 289 11.29 -47.23 -12.34
C GLY A 289 11.94 -48.16 -11.29
N THR A 290 12.33 -47.66 -10.12
CA THR A 290 13.10 -48.44 -9.14
C THR A 290 12.46 -48.55 -7.77
N GLU A 291 11.74 -47.54 -7.32
CA GLU A 291 11.21 -47.48 -5.94
C GLU A 291 9.70 -47.42 -5.91
N ASP A 292 9.08 -48.26 -5.09
CA ASP A 292 7.63 -48.32 -4.97
C ASP A 292 7.14 -47.33 -3.91
N LEU A 293 6.33 -46.36 -4.33
CA LEU A 293 5.78 -45.31 -3.46
C LEU A 293 4.49 -45.74 -2.77
N LEU A 294 3.64 -46.47 -3.49
CA LEU A 294 2.43 -47.12 -2.97
C LEU A 294 2.05 -48.30 -3.85
N ALA A 295 1.25 -49.21 -3.32
CA ALA A 295 0.67 -50.31 -4.09
C ALA A 295 -0.84 -50.42 -3.85
N VAL A 296 -1.57 -50.74 -4.90
CA VAL A 296 -2.98 -51.16 -4.86
C VAL A 296 -3.02 -52.66 -5.15
N ARG A 297 -3.60 -53.44 -4.24
CA ARG A 297 -3.71 -54.90 -4.36
C ARG A 297 -5.17 -55.30 -4.23
N GLY A 298 -5.66 -56.16 -5.12
CA GLY A 298 -7.09 -56.43 -5.16
C GLY A 298 -7.56 -57.56 -6.09
N GLY A 299 -8.88 -57.73 -6.07
CA GLY A 299 -9.64 -58.65 -6.91
C GLY A 299 -10.36 -57.90 -8.03
N THR A 300 -11.53 -58.40 -8.44
CA THR A 300 -12.40 -57.69 -9.39
C THR A 300 -13.07 -56.51 -8.69
N GLY A 301 -13.20 -55.38 -9.38
CA GLY A 301 -13.78 -54.13 -8.89
C GLY A 301 -12.75 -53.02 -8.64
N THR A 302 -13.20 -51.97 -7.96
CA THR A 302 -12.40 -50.77 -7.67
C THR A 302 -11.61 -50.94 -6.38
N HIS A 303 -10.30 -50.70 -6.45
CA HIS A 303 -9.41 -50.65 -5.30
C HIS A 303 -8.58 -49.38 -5.35
N ALA A 304 -8.24 -48.82 -4.18
CA ALA A 304 -7.45 -47.61 -4.12
C ALA A 304 -6.48 -47.60 -2.93
N SER A 305 -5.42 -46.81 -3.05
CA SER A 305 -4.42 -46.61 -2.00
C SER A 305 -3.90 -45.19 -2.02
N THR A 306 -3.52 -44.67 -0.86
CA THR A 306 -3.01 -43.31 -0.67
C THR A 306 -1.72 -43.34 0.12
N ALA A 307 -0.75 -42.51 -0.27
CA ALA A 307 0.50 -42.33 0.46
C ALA A 307 0.95 -40.87 0.44
N LEU A 308 1.81 -40.51 1.40
CA LEU A 308 2.62 -39.30 1.33
C LEU A 308 4.02 -39.69 0.91
N ALA A 309 4.60 -38.97 -0.06
CA ALA A 309 5.95 -39.21 -0.52
C ALA A 309 6.69 -37.89 -0.73
N GLN A 310 7.97 -37.88 -0.36
CA GLN A 310 8.90 -36.84 -0.79
C GLN A 310 9.31 -37.15 -2.24
N LEU A 311 9.03 -36.22 -3.16
CA LEU A 311 9.42 -36.30 -4.55
C LEU A 311 10.33 -35.12 -4.90
N ASP A 312 11.21 -35.34 -5.87
CA ASP A 312 12.10 -34.31 -6.38
C ASP A 312 11.68 -33.81 -7.76
N ALA A 313 11.99 -32.55 -8.07
CA ALA A 313 11.78 -32.00 -9.40
C ALA A 313 12.51 -32.87 -10.45
N GLY A 314 11.77 -33.31 -11.46
CA GLY A 314 12.28 -34.23 -12.49
C GLY A 314 12.09 -35.72 -12.19
N ASP A 315 11.63 -36.10 -10.99
CA ASP A 315 11.21 -37.48 -10.73
C ASP A 315 10.12 -37.89 -11.72
N THR A 316 10.21 -39.14 -12.18
CA THR A 316 9.24 -39.73 -13.11
C THR A 316 8.41 -40.78 -12.39
N LEU A 317 7.08 -40.65 -12.44
CA LEU A 317 6.14 -41.61 -11.87
C LEU A 317 5.56 -42.53 -12.95
N THR A 318 5.54 -43.83 -12.68
CA THR A 318 5.00 -44.89 -13.54
C THR A 318 4.26 -45.94 -12.74
N LEU A 319 3.54 -46.85 -13.41
CA LEU A 319 2.82 -47.97 -12.78
C LEU A 319 3.44 -49.29 -13.21
N LEU A 320 3.78 -50.16 -12.27
CA LEU A 320 4.19 -51.53 -12.52
C LEU A 320 3.06 -52.51 -12.18
N HIS A 321 2.74 -53.39 -13.12
CA HIS A 321 1.65 -54.37 -12.98
C HIS A 321 2.18 -55.74 -12.55
N ALA A 322 1.49 -56.40 -11.63
CA ALA A 322 1.78 -57.76 -11.20
C ALA A 322 0.48 -58.55 -11.01
N GLY A 323 0.58 -59.88 -11.10
CA GLY A 323 -0.58 -60.77 -11.07
C GLY A 323 -1.31 -60.81 -12.42
N SER A 324 -2.61 -61.11 -12.40
CA SER A 324 -3.42 -61.27 -13.61
C SER A 324 -4.79 -60.61 -13.42
N ALA A 325 -4.99 -59.50 -14.13
CA ALA A 325 -6.26 -58.79 -14.19
C ALA A 325 -6.45 -58.11 -15.55
N THR A 326 -7.71 -57.90 -15.92
CA THR A 326 -8.11 -57.00 -17.00
C THR A 326 -8.46 -55.67 -16.36
N LEU A 327 -7.66 -54.64 -16.64
CA LEU A 327 -7.81 -53.32 -16.03
C LEU A 327 -8.56 -52.38 -16.97
N VAL A 328 -9.40 -51.54 -16.38
CA VAL A 328 -10.08 -50.44 -17.07
C VAL A 328 -9.28 -49.16 -16.81
N PHE A 329 -8.69 -48.61 -17.85
CA PHE A 329 -7.97 -47.35 -17.84
C PHE A 329 -8.85 -46.21 -18.32
N GLY A 330 -8.49 -45.00 -17.89
CA GLY A 330 -9.18 -43.76 -18.22
C GLY A 330 -9.63 -43.03 -16.97
N ARG A 331 -10.20 -41.84 -17.19
CA ARG A 331 -10.69 -40.98 -16.11
C ARG A 331 -11.72 -41.73 -15.28
N THR A 332 -11.66 -41.59 -13.96
CA THR A 332 -12.55 -42.22 -12.98
C THR A 332 -12.45 -43.75 -12.87
N ALA A 333 -11.53 -44.38 -13.59
CA ALA A 333 -11.22 -45.80 -13.47
C ALA A 333 -9.79 -45.96 -12.90
N THR A 334 -8.86 -46.54 -13.65
CA THR A 334 -7.46 -46.60 -13.22
C THR A 334 -6.75 -45.27 -13.47
N GLU A 335 -6.51 -44.51 -12.40
CA GLU A 335 -5.91 -43.17 -12.43
C GLU A 335 -5.06 -42.85 -11.20
N LEU A 336 -4.04 -42.01 -11.39
CA LEU A 336 -3.22 -41.43 -10.34
C LEU A 336 -3.62 -39.97 -10.10
N SER A 337 -3.90 -39.62 -8.85
CA SER A 337 -3.98 -38.23 -8.39
C SER A 337 -2.72 -37.89 -7.57
N ALA A 338 -2.09 -36.77 -7.87
CA ALA A 338 -0.92 -36.26 -7.16
C ALA A 338 -1.13 -34.80 -6.79
N ALA A 339 -1.01 -34.44 -5.52
CA ALA A 339 -1.14 -33.07 -5.03
C ALA A 339 0.02 -32.74 -4.09
N MET A 340 0.71 -31.63 -4.34
CA MET A 340 1.70 -31.12 -3.39
C MET A 340 0.98 -30.59 -2.14
N LEU A 341 1.51 -30.88 -0.96
CA LEU A 341 0.97 -30.39 0.31
C LEU A 341 1.44 -28.96 0.61
#